data_AF-A0A7C7LVE2-F1
#
_entry.id   AF-A0A7C7LVE2-F1
#
_cell.length_a   1.000
_cell.length_b   1.000
_cell.length_c   1.000
_cell.angle_alpha   90.00
_cell.angle_beta   90.00
_cell.angle_gamma   90.00
#
_symmetry.space_group_name_H-M   'P 1'
#
loop_
_entity.id
_entity.type
_entity.pdbx_description
1 polymer ?
#
loop_
_entity_poly.entity_id
_entity_poly.type
_entity_poly.pdbx_seq_one_letter_code
_entity_poly.pdbx_strand_id
1 'polypeptide(L)'
;MPGSHYGEYRIDSGILINGRLEKTLTRSIDIGFRYGFLSTNKDIYFGHGIKIVKVHQGLVFNLGASISGDAIKKNDLDRMILSGGVTFGFM
;
A
#
# COMPACT_ATOMS: atom_id res chain seq x y z
N MET A 1 14.28 6.84 -8.49
CA MET A 1 15.28 5.76 -8.34
C MET A 1 14.55 4.50 -7.87
N PRO A 2 14.94 3.29 -8.31
CA PRO A 2 14.22 2.07 -7.97
C PRO A 2 14.44 1.73 -6.49
N GLY A 3 13.34 1.65 -5.75
CA GLY A 3 13.29 1.26 -4.34
C GLY A 3 11.82 1.04 -3.97
N SER A 4 11.52 -0.04 -3.27
CA SER A 4 10.16 -0.27 -2.76
C SER A 4 9.93 0.71 -1.59
N HIS A 5 8.77 1.38 -1.59
CA HIS A 5 8.41 2.36 -0.57
C HIS A 5 7.39 1.78 0.42
N TYR A 6 7.55 2.12 1.70
CA TYR A 6 6.60 1.84 2.76
C TYR A 6 6.07 3.17 3.32
N GLY A 7 4.94 3.64 2.78
CA GLY A 7 4.59 5.05 2.90
C GLY A 7 5.69 5.90 2.27
N GLU A 8 6.25 6.84 3.03
CA GLU A 8 7.34 7.73 2.57
C GLU A 8 8.74 7.12 2.73
N TYR A 9 8.87 6.00 3.43
CA TYR A 9 10.16 5.43 3.81
C TYR A 9 10.67 4.41 2.79
N ARG A 10 11.99 4.43 2.51
CA ARG A 10 12.62 3.42 1.65
C ARG A 10 12.87 2.14 2.43
N ILE A 11 12.50 1.01 1.85
CA ILE A 11 12.55 -0.31 2.49
C ILE A 11 13.97 -0.90 2.51
N ASP A 12 14.85 -0.43 1.62
CA ASP A 12 16.23 -0.91 1.45
C ASP A 12 17.15 -0.66 2.65
N SER A 13 16.70 0.11 3.63
CA SER A 13 17.49 0.54 4.78
C SER A 13 17.27 -0.32 6.03
N GLY A 14 16.35 -1.29 6.02
CA GLY A 14 15.97 -2.01 7.22
C GLY A 14 15.14 -3.28 7.03
N ILE A 15 14.55 -3.75 8.12
CA ILE A 15 13.65 -4.92 8.17
C ILE A 15 12.22 -4.42 8.15
N LEU A 16 11.47 -4.81 7.12
CA LEU A 16 10.05 -4.52 6.99
C LEU A 16 9.22 -5.75 7.36
N ILE A 17 8.37 -5.60 8.37
CA ILE A 17 7.34 -6.58 8.71
C ILE A 17 5.99 -6.00 8.29
N ASN A 18 5.32 -6.70 7.37
CA ASN A 18 4.01 -6.31 6.85
C ASN A 18 2.95 -7.35 7.16
N GLY A 19 1.84 -6.91 7.71
CA GLY A 19 0.58 -7.64 7.71
C GLY A 19 -0.27 -7.22 6.53
N ARG A 20 -0.83 -8.20 5.82
CA ARG A 20 -1.79 -7.99 4.75
C ARG A 20 -3.08 -8.73 5.10
N LEU A 21 -4.18 -8.00 5.08
CA LEU A 21 -5.53 -8.52 5.22
C LEU A 21 -6.24 -8.32 3.89
N GLU A 22 -6.72 -9.41 3.30
CA GLU A 22 -7.45 -9.37 2.03
C GLU A 22 -8.86 -9.88 2.23
N LYS A 23 -9.82 -9.21 1.59
CA LYS A 23 -11.20 -9.63 1.56
C LYS A 23 -11.75 -9.48 0.15
N THR A 24 -12.18 -10.59 -0.41
CA THR A 24 -12.95 -10.61 -1.65
C THR A 24 -14.38 -10.18 -1.34
N LEU A 25 -14.81 -9.04 -1.90
CA LEU A 25 -16.17 -8.52 -1.73
C LEU A 25 -17.11 -9.14 -2.76
N THR A 26 -16.64 -9.32 -3.99
CA THR A 26 -17.34 -10.00 -5.08
C THR A 26 -16.34 -10.78 -5.92
N ARG A 27 -16.80 -11.60 -6.86
CA ARG A 27 -15.91 -12.29 -7.82
C ARG A 27 -14.99 -11.35 -8.62
N SER A 28 -15.29 -10.06 -8.64
CA SER A 28 -14.57 -9.05 -9.42
C SER A 28 -14.00 -7.92 -8.57
N ILE A 29 -14.16 -7.94 -7.24
CA ILE A 29 -13.70 -6.86 -6.36
C ILE A 29 -13.03 -7.44 -5.12
N ASP A 30 -11.77 -7.06 -4.93
CA ASP A 30 -11.00 -7.33 -3.72
C ASP A 30 -10.63 -6.04 -3.01
N ILE A 31 -10.74 -6.05 -1.68
CA ILE A 31 -10.21 -5.00 -0.82
C ILE A 31 -9.09 -5.56 0.05
N GLY A 32 -7.98 -4.84 0.11
CA GLY A 32 -6.81 -5.19 0.89
C GLY A 32 -6.47 -4.08 1.86
N PHE A 33 -6.25 -4.43 3.12
CA PHE A 33 -5.62 -3.56 4.10
C PHE A 33 -4.18 -4.02 4.34
N ARG A 34 -3.27 -3.05 4.43
CA ARG A 34 -1.85 -3.27 4.69
C ARG A 34 -1.46 -2.45 5.91
N TYR A 35 -0.78 -3.09 6.82
CA TYR A 35 -0.16 -2.45 7.96
C TYR A 35 1.19 -3.10 8.19
N GLY A 36 2.03 -2.47 8.98
CA GLY A 36 3.40 -2.91 9.09
C GLY A 36 4.29 -1.84 9.67
N PHE A 37 5.50 -2.27 9.97
CA PHE A 37 6.54 -1.40 10.48
C PHE A 37 7.87 -1.73 9.81
N LEU A 38 8.59 -0.66 9.48
CA LEU A 38 9.96 -0.71 9.02
C LEU A 38 10.86 -0.37 10.20
N SER A 39 11.66 -1.33 10.65
CA SER A 39 12.74 -1.10 11.60
C SER A 39 14.01 -0.83 10.81
N THR A 40 14.55 0.38 10.91
CA THR A 40 15.79 0.77 10.25
C THR A 40 16.69 1.49 11.24
N ASN A 41 17.93 1.01 11.38
CA ASN A 41 18.89 1.51 12.35
C ASN A 41 18.33 1.53 13.80
N LYS A 42 17.85 2.69 14.25
CA LYS A 42 17.33 2.96 15.61
C LYS A 42 15.86 3.42 15.63
N ASP A 43 15.23 3.56 14.46
CA ASP A 43 13.88 4.08 14.33
C ASP A 43 12.92 2.99 13.84
N ILE A 44 11.68 3.09 14.31
CA ILE A 44 10.58 2.23 13.88
C ILE A 44 9.53 3.10 13.23
N TYR A 45 9.33 2.88 11.93
CA TYR A 45 8.35 3.61 11.14
C TYR A 45 7.13 2.75 10.89
N PHE A 46 5.96 3.24 11.29
CA PHE A 46 4.69 2.59 11.01
C PHE A 46 4.10 3.10 9.71
N GLY A 47 3.29 2.27 9.07
CA GLY A 47 2.60 2.61 7.85
C GLY A 47 1.27 1.88 7.76
N HIS A 48 0.38 2.47 6.99
CA HIS A 48 -0.93 1.94 6.72
C HIS A 48 -1.22 2.11 5.24
N GLY A 49 -1.92 1.16 4.66
CA GLY A 49 -2.33 1.22 3.27
C GLY A 49 -3.64 0.49 3.04
N ILE A 50 -4.34 0.95 2.03
CA ILE A 50 -5.55 0.32 1.53
C ILE A 50 -5.38 0.11 0.03
N LYS A 51 -5.85 -1.02 -0.47
CA LYS A 51 -5.85 -1.37 -1.88
C LYS A 51 -7.25 -1.84 -2.26
N ILE A 52 -7.74 -1.39 -3.40
CA ILE A 52 -8.94 -1.92 -4.04
C ILE A 52 -8.53 -2.43 -5.41
N VAL A 53 -8.91 -3.67 -5.72
CA VAL A 53 -8.72 -4.27 -7.03
C VAL A 53 -10.08 -4.55 -7.63
N LYS A 54 -10.29 -4.14 -8.87
CA LYS A 54 -11.49 -4.47 -9.64
C LYS A 54 -11.11 -5.14 -10.94
N VAL A 55 -11.73 -6.28 -11.24
CA VAL A 55 -11.56 -7.01 -12.49
C VAL A 55 -12.81 -6.83 -13.34
N HIS A 56 -12.66 -6.41 -14.59
CA HIS A 56 -13.77 -6.29 -15.53
C HIS A 56 -13.31 -6.60 -16.95
N GLN A 57 -13.85 -7.67 -17.56
CA GLN A 57 -13.61 -8.02 -18.97
C GLN A 57 -12.11 -8.03 -19.37
N GLY A 58 -11.26 -8.68 -18.55
CA GLY A 58 -9.80 -8.73 -18.80
C GLY A 58 -9.03 -7.48 -18.33
N LEU A 59 -9.71 -6.43 -17.89
CA LEU A 59 -9.10 -5.26 -17.25
C LEU A 59 -8.96 -5.48 -15.74
N VAL A 60 -7.77 -5.21 -15.21
CA VAL A 60 -7.52 -5.18 -13.76
C VAL A 60 -7.21 -3.74 -13.36
N PHE A 61 -8.15 -3.11 -12.67
CA PHE A 61 -7.97 -1.81 -12.04
C PHE A 61 -7.40 -2.00 -10.64
N ASN A 62 -6.27 -1.36 -10.35
CA ASN A 62 -5.65 -1.35 -9.05
C ASN A 62 -5.63 0.09 -8.55
N LEU A 63 -6.29 0.35 -7.42
CA LEU A 63 -6.21 1.61 -6.70
C LEU A 63 -5.62 1.32 -5.33
N GLY A 64 -4.68 2.15 -4.90
CA GLY A 64 -4.05 2.02 -3.59
C GLY A 64 -3.74 3.37 -2.99
N ALA A 65 -3.93 3.48 -1.68
CA ALA A 65 -3.47 4.60 -0.89
C ALA A 65 -2.57 4.08 0.22
N SER A 66 -1.55 4.85 0.58
CA SER A 66 -0.69 4.55 1.72
C SER A 66 -0.24 5.82 2.42
N ILE A 67 -0.10 5.74 3.74
CA ILE A 67 0.32 6.85 4.59
C ILE A 67 1.15 6.32 5.76
N SER A 68 2.11 7.11 6.23
CA SER A 68 2.90 6.75 7.42
C SER A 68 2.09 6.96 8.70
N GLY A 69 2.39 6.18 9.74
CA GLY A 69 1.78 6.35 11.06
C GLY A 69 2.09 7.70 11.69
N ASP A 70 3.27 8.26 11.41
CA ASP A 70 3.66 9.60 11.91
C ASP A 70 2.85 10.70 11.24
N ALA A 71 2.59 10.60 9.93
CA ALA A 71 1.73 11.52 9.21
C ALA A 71 0.30 11.49 9.76
N ILE A 72 -0.25 10.29 10.02
CA ILE A 72 -1.56 10.15 10.69
C ILE A 72 -1.55 10.84 12.06
N LYS A 73 -0.53 10.58 12.90
CA LYS A 73 -0.43 11.15 14.25
C LYS A 73 -0.33 12.68 14.24
N LYS A 74 0.34 13.26 13.23
CA LYS A 74 0.50 14.70 13.07
C LYS A 74 -0.64 15.36 12.28
N ASN A 75 -1.64 14.58 11.85
CA ASN A 75 -2.72 15.01 10.97
C ASN A 75 -2.22 15.66 9.66
N ASP A 76 -1.06 15.20 9.17
CA ASP A 76 -0.43 15.67 7.93
C ASP A 76 -0.83 14.75 6.78
N LEU A 77 -2.05 14.94 6.27
CA LEU A 77 -2.64 14.09 5.23
C LEU A 77 -2.04 14.33 3.84
N ASP A 78 -1.30 15.43 3.64
CA ASP A 78 -0.63 15.75 2.38
C ASP A 78 0.48 14.75 2.04
N ARG A 79 0.95 14.01 3.05
CA ARG A 79 1.91 12.91 2.94
C ARG A 79 1.29 11.59 2.46
N MET A 80 -0.01 11.57 2.17
CA MET A 80 -0.67 10.39 1.63
C MET A 80 -0.22 10.14 0.18
N ILE A 81 0.27 8.95 -0.09
CA ILE A 81 0.62 8.50 -1.43
C ILE A 81 -0.58 7.78 -2.03
N LEU A 82 -1.08 8.31 -3.15
CA LEU A 82 -2.09 7.67 -3.98
C LEU A 82 -1.41 7.02 -5.19
N SER A 83 -1.78 5.78 -5.46
CA SER A 83 -1.28 5.01 -6.60
C SER A 83 -2.45 4.35 -7.32
N GLY A 84 -2.39 4.36 -8.64
CA GLY A 84 -3.41 3.78 -9.50
C GLY A 84 -2.76 3.14 -10.71
N GLY A 85 -3.34 2.04 -11.19
CA GLY A 85 -2.89 1.36 -12.39
C GLY A 85 -3.98 0.55 -13.03
N VAL A 86 -3.89 0.40 -14.35
CA VAL A 86 -4.73 -0.50 -15.14
C VAL A 86 -3.82 -1.51 -15.81
N THR A 87 -4.14 -2.79 -15.65
CA THR A 87 -3.48 -3.88 -16.35
C THR A 87 -4.46 -4.50 -17.33
N PHE A 88 -4.02 -4.73 -18.56
CA PHE A 88 -4.78 -5.37 -19.61
C PHE A 88 -4.29 -6.81 -19.74
N GLY A 89 -5.17 -7.77 -19.45
CA GLY A 89 -4.92 -9.18 -19.68
C GLY A 89 -5.75 -9.65 -20.87
N PHE A 90 -5.08 -10.17 -21.90
CA PHE A 90 -5.73 -10.92 -22.97
C PHE A 90 -5.63 -12.40 -22.59
N MET A 91 -6.78 -13.08 -22.54
CA MET A 91 -6.85 -14.54 -22.46
C MET A 91 -6.80 -15.13 -23.85
#